data_AF-A0AA42T9F4-F1
#
_entry.id   AF-A0AA42T9F4-F1
#
_cell.length_a   1.000
_cell.length_b   1.000
_cell.length_c   1.000
_cell.angle_alpha   90.00
_cell.angle_beta   90.00
_cell.angle_gamma   90.00
#
_symmetry.space_group_name_H-M   'P 1'
#
loop_
_entity.id
_entity.type
_entity.pdbx_description
1 polymer ?
#
loop_
_entity_poly.entity_id
_entity_poly.type
_entity_poly.pdbx_seq_one_letter_code
_entity_poly.pdbx_strand_id
1 'polypeptide(L)'
;MKNRFALISVLFASIAASASAFAHDPALHAESEVKEAPKAKPATCEQLADRTKFKVDLADPQTKALKDRCDAQAQSAAKKK
;
A
#
# COMPACT_ATOMS: atom_id res chain seq x y z
N MET A 1 -37.87 -30.04 7.63
CA MET A 1 -38.59 -28.75 7.67
C MET A 1 -37.55 -27.66 7.64
N LYS A 2 -37.39 -27.00 6.48
CA LYS A 2 -37.88 -25.65 6.20
C LYS A 2 -36.93 -24.56 6.72
N ASN A 3 -36.08 -24.15 5.79
CA ASN A 3 -35.35 -22.89 5.69
C ASN A 3 -36.10 -21.69 6.29
N ARG A 4 -35.33 -20.60 6.51
CA ARG A 4 -35.75 -19.18 6.54
C ARG A 4 -35.89 -18.57 7.94
N PHE A 5 -34.80 -18.53 8.70
CA PHE A 5 -34.55 -17.40 9.60
C PHE A 5 -33.52 -16.50 8.91
N ALA A 6 -33.97 -15.71 7.96
CA ALA A 6 -34.40 -14.32 8.19
C ALA A 6 -33.18 -13.39 8.21
N LEU A 7 -32.66 -13.18 7.00
CA LEU A 7 -31.77 -12.10 6.60
C LEU A 7 -32.48 -10.76 6.82
N ILE A 8 -32.42 -10.17 8.02
CA ILE A 8 -32.82 -8.77 8.27
C ILE A 8 -31.92 -8.17 9.35
N SER A 9 -30.64 -7.96 9.02
CA SER A 9 -29.77 -7.02 9.74
C SER A 9 -29.57 -5.79 8.86
N VAL A 10 -30.65 -5.04 8.69
CA VAL A 10 -30.69 -3.79 7.93
C VAL A 10 -30.33 -2.64 8.88
N LEU A 11 -29.13 -2.10 8.66
CA LEU A 11 -28.88 -0.67 8.52
C LEU A 11 -29.08 0.22 9.76
N PHE A 12 -28.04 0.33 10.59
CA PHE A 12 -27.73 1.57 11.29
C PHE A 12 -26.22 1.83 11.23
N ALA A 13 -25.76 2.28 10.06
CA ALA A 13 -24.44 2.87 9.88
C ALA A 13 -24.64 4.32 9.43
N SER A 14 -25.10 5.17 10.34
CA SER A 14 -25.09 6.62 10.16
C SER A 14 -23.93 7.18 10.96
N ILE A 15 -22.84 7.36 10.22
CA ILE A 15 -21.59 8.02 10.59
C ILE A 15 -21.91 9.47 11.00
N ALA A 16 -21.78 9.79 12.28
CA ALA A 16 -21.82 11.18 12.73
C ALA A 16 -20.45 11.81 12.45
N ALA A 17 -20.48 12.85 11.63
CA ALA A 17 -19.32 13.54 11.07
C ALA A 17 -18.41 14.17 12.15
N SER A 18 -17.13 13.88 12.01
CA SER A 18 -15.94 14.67 12.32
C SER A 18 -16.17 16.07 12.90
N ALA A 19 -16.10 16.20 14.22
CA ALA A 19 -15.77 17.46 14.86
C ALA A 19 -14.24 17.69 14.73
N SER A 20 -13.82 18.35 13.66
CA SER A 20 -12.42 18.78 13.51
C SER A 20 -12.34 20.30 13.50
N ALA A 21 -12.01 20.87 14.66
CA ALA A 21 -11.37 22.17 14.75
C ALA A 21 -10.12 22.02 15.62
N PHE A 22 -9.10 21.34 15.08
CA PHE A 22 -7.74 21.47 15.59
C PHE A 22 -7.10 22.63 14.84
N ALA A 23 -6.96 23.77 15.52
CA ALA A 23 -6.02 24.79 15.10
C ALA A 23 -4.63 24.16 15.21
N HIS A 24 -4.09 23.67 14.10
CA HIS A 24 -2.73 23.15 14.05
C HIS A 24 -1.77 24.29 14.42
N ASP A 25 -0.99 24.09 15.48
CA ASP A 25 0.08 25.01 15.89
C ASP A 25 1.23 24.92 14.87
N PRO A 26 1.51 25.98 14.08
CA PRO A 26 2.60 25.96 13.10
C PRO A 26 4.00 25.83 13.73
N ALA A 27 4.13 26.05 15.05
CA ALA A 27 5.42 26.05 15.75
C ALA A 27 6.02 24.65 15.97
N LEU A 28 5.27 23.56 15.70
CA LEU A 28 5.78 22.18 15.80
C LEU A 28 6.42 21.64 14.51
N HIS A 29 6.56 22.45 13.46
CA HIS A 29 7.41 22.12 12.31
C HIS A 29 8.89 22.43 12.55
N ALA A 30 9.32 22.54 13.82
CA ALA A 30 10.73 22.50 14.19
C ALA A 30 11.27 21.12 13.82
N GLU A 31 11.79 21.02 12.59
CA GLU A 31 12.81 20.10 12.06
C GLU A 31 12.99 18.82 12.86
N SER A 32 11.89 18.12 13.10
CA SER A 32 11.95 16.71 13.41
C SER A 32 12.27 16.11 12.06
N GLU A 33 13.55 15.82 11.85
CA GLU A 33 13.99 14.82 10.90
C GLU A 33 13.13 13.59 11.15
N VAL A 34 11.96 13.53 10.50
CA VAL A 34 11.19 12.31 10.38
C VAL A 34 12.09 11.46 9.52
N LYS A 35 13.04 10.76 10.16
CA LYS A 35 13.71 9.62 9.59
C LYS A 35 12.57 8.69 9.19
N GLU A 36 12.12 8.81 7.95
CA GLU A 36 11.20 7.86 7.36
C GLU A 36 11.78 6.48 7.72
N ALA A 37 10.98 5.67 8.42
CA ALA A 37 11.42 4.35 8.80
C ALA A 37 12.01 3.67 7.56
N PRO A 38 13.16 2.98 7.66
CA PRO A 38 13.85 2.45 6.49
C PRO A 38 12.88 1.59 5.69
N LYS A 39 12.55 2.06 4.48
CA LYS A 39 11.59 1.39 3.59
C LYS A 39 12.09 -0.04 3.33
N ALA A 40 11.19 -1.00 3.45
CA ALA A 40 11.51 -2.42 3.27
C ALA A 40 11.98 -2.69 1.83
N LYS A 41 12.80 -3.73 1.65
CA LYS A 41 13.17 -4.24 0.32
C LYS A 41 11.94 -4.90 -0.32
N PRO A 42 11.71 -4.70 -1.62
CA PRO A 42 10.61 -5.36 -2.33
C PRO A 42 10.89 -6.85 -2.49
N ALA A 43 9.86 -7.68 -2.30
CA ALA A 43 9.90 -9.13 -2.49
C ALA A 43 8.99 -9.61 -3.64
N THR A 44 8.02 -8.80 -4.06
CA THR A 44 7.11 -9.09 -5.18
C THR A 44 7.21 -8.03 -6.29
N CYS A 45 6.67 -8.34 -7.48
CA CYS A 45 6.67 -7.41 -8.61
C CYS A 45 5.84 -6.15 -8.34
N GLU A 46 4.75 -6.26 -7.58
CA GLU A 46 3.91 -5.14 -7.16
C GLU A 46 4.66 -4.22 -6.18
N GLN A 47 5.39 -4.82 -5.24
CA GLN A 47 6.22 -4.07 -4.30
C GLN A 47 7.40 -3.40 -5.01
N LEU A 48 7.95 -4.05 -6.03
CA LEU A 48 9.01 -3.47 -6.86
C LEU A 48 8.50 -2.27 -7.69
N ALA A 49 7.23 -2.27 -8.09
CA ALA A 49 6.59 -1.15 -8.77
C ALA A 49 6.24 0.01 -7.81
N ASP A 50 5.94 -0.29 -6.54
CA ASP A 50 5.60 0.71 -5.52
C ASP A 50 6.83 1.32 -4.84
N ARG A 51 7.48 2.26 -5.54
CA ARG A 51 8.64 3.01 -5.03
C ARG A 51 8.29 3.97 -3.87
N THR A 52 7.00 4.18 -3.60
CA THR A 52 6.58 5.06 -2.50
C THR A 52 6.69 4.35 -1.16
N LYS A 53 6.41 3.04 -1.13
CA LYS A 53 6.42 2.19 0.07
C LYS A 53 7.66 1.33 0.22
N PHE A 54 8.34 1.00 -0.87
CA PHE A 54 9.50 0.10 -0.87
C PHE A 54 10.77 0.78 -1.34
N LYS A 55 11.90 0.38 -0.74
CA LYS A 55 13.22 0.82 -1.19
C LYS A 55 13.66 -0.04 -2.35
N VAL A 56 13.50 0.47 -3.56
CA VAL A 56 14.02 -0.18 -4.77
C VAL A 56 15.46 0.25 -4.98
N ASP A 57 16.40 -0.62 -4.63
CA ASP A 57 17.83 -0.43 -4.86
C ASP A 57 18.31 -1.40 -5.95
N LEU A 58 18.67 -0.89 -7.13
CA LEU A 58 19.09 -1.76 -8.25
C LEU A 58 20.58 -2.17 -8.17
N ALA A 59 21.33 -1.62 -7.22
CA ALA A 59 22.68 -2.08 -6.89
C ALA A 59 22.63 -3.36 -6.04
N ASP A 60 21.57 -3.56 -5.27
CA ASP A 60 21.29 -4.81 -4.56
C ASP A 60 20.99 -5.96 -5.55
N PRO A 61 21.75 -7.07 -5.48
CA PRO A 61 21.62 -8.16 -6.44
C PRO A 61 20.27 -8.88 -6.34
N GLN A 62 19.63 -8.91 -5.16
CA GLN A 62 18.33 -9.56 -5.00
C GLN A 62 17.21 -8.74 -5.66
N THR A 63 17.26 -7.41 -5.49
CA THR A 63 16.30 -6.49 -6.10
C THR A 63 16.45 -6.48 -7.62
N LYS A 64 17.68 -6.53 -8.13
CA LYS A 64 17.94 -6.70 -9.57
C LYS A 64 17.39 -8.04 -10.10
N ALA A 65 17.66 -9.15 -9.42
CA ALA A 65 17.12 -10.45 -9.81
C ALA A 65 15.58 -10.52 -9.72
N LEU A 66 14.95 -9.79 -8.79
CA LEU A 66 13.51 -9.62 -8.75
C LEU A 66 13.00 -8.84 -9.96
N LYS A 67 13.66 -7.73 -10.31
CA LYS A 67 13.34 -6.93 -11.49
C LYS A 67 13.40 -7.74 -12.77
N ASP A 68 14.48 -8.48 -12.99
CA ASP A 68 14.67 -9.26 -14.21
C ASP A 68 13.57 -10.33 -14.38
N ARG A 69 13.16 -10.98 -13.28
CA ARG A 69 12.03 -11.93 -13.29
C ARG A 69 10.69 -11.27 -13.62
N CYS A 70 10.41 -10.12 -12.99
CA CYS A 70 9.18 -9.37 -13.23
C CYS A 70 9.09 -8.86 -14.68
N ASP A 71 10.19 -8.34 -15.22
CA ASP A 71 10.28 -7.85 -16.59
C ASP A 71 10.12 -9.00 -17.60
N ALA A 72 10.74 -10.15 -17.36
CA ALA A 72 10.58 -11.34 -18.19
C ALA A 72 9.12 -11.84 -18.19
N GLN A 73 8.47 -11.84 -17.02
CA GLN A 73 7.05 -12.18 -16.91
C GLN A 73 6.17 -11.20 -17.71
N ALA A 74 6.41 -9.90 -17.59
CA ALA A 74 5.67 -8.88 -18.33
C ALA A 74 5.84 -9.04 -19.85
N GLN A 75 7.06 -9.30 -20.32
CA GLN A 75 7.34 -9.55 -21.73
C GLN A 75 6.67 -10.83 -22.23
N SER A 76 6.68 -11.89 -21.43
CA SER A 76 6.02 -13.16 -21.78
C SER A 76 4.49 -13.01 -21.86
N ALA A 77 3.90 -12.21 -20.97
CA ALA A 77 2.48 -11.90 -20.97
C ALA A 77 2.09 -11.05 -22.19
N ALA A 78 2.93 -10.10 -22.59
CA ALA A 78 2.72 -9.28 -23.77
C ALA A 78 2.83 -10.06 -25.08
N LYS A 79 3.67 -11.10 -25.14
CA LYS A 79 3.80 -11.97 -26.34
C LYS A 79 2.70 -13.02 -26.48
N LYS A 80 2.00 -13.33 -25.40
CA LYS A 80 0.87 -14.30 -25.38
C LYS A 80 -0.48 -13.64 -25.68
N LYS A 81 -0.50 -12.32 -25.84
CA LYS A 81 -1.71 -11.51 -26.08
C LYS A 81 -1.70 -11.01 -27.52
#